data_AF-A0A2D9CKX7-F1
#
_entry.id   AF-A0A2D9CKX7-F1
#
_cell.length_a   1.000
_cell.length_b   1.000
_cell.length_c   1.000
_cell.angle_alpha   90.00
_cell.angle_beta   90.00
_cell.angle_gamma   90.00
#
_symmetry.space_group_name_H-M   'P 1'
#
loop_
_entity.id
_entity.type
_entity.pdbx_description
1 polymer ?
#
loop_
_entity_poly.entity_id
_entity_poly.type
_entity_poly.pdbx_seq_one_letter_code
_entity_poly.pdbx_strand_id
1 'polypeptide(L)' 'MSSVNIIQIMGRLGADPEIKQVGSTSLVSARVATSESRPNPQGGWIEDTEWHTVKIWGDTAKHFHR' A
#
# COMPACT_ATOMS: atom_id res chain seq x y z
N MET A 1 1.45 -6.34 -29.19
CA MET A 1 2.02 -5.20 -28.43
C MET A 1 2.11 -5.62 -26.97
N SER A 2 3.27 -5.50 -26.35
CA SER A 2 3.43 -5.70 -24.90
C SER A 2 2.98 -4.44 -24.16
N SER A 3 2.11 -4.58 -23.17
CA SER A 3 1.76 -3.50 -22.24
C SER A 3 2.65 -3.57 -21.00
N VAL A 4 2.97 -2.42 -20.42
CA VAL A 4 3.75 -2.30 -19.18
C VAL A 4 2.83 -1.78 -18.09
N ASN A 5 2.86 -2.41 -16.92
CA ASN A 5 2.18 -1.96 -15.72
C ASN A 5 3.18 -1.94 -14.57
N ILE A 6 3.52 -0.74 -14.10
CA ILE A 6 4.47 -0.51 -13.00
C ILE A 6 3.81 0.49 -12.05
N ILE A 7 3.80 0.16 -10.76
CA ILE A 7 3.24 0.99 -9.70
C ILE A 7 4.34 1.22 -8.65
N GLN A 8 4.56 2.47 -8.26
CA GLN A 8 5.45 2.86 -7.15
C GLN A 8 4.63 3.63 -6.12
N ILE A 9 4.63 3.17 -4.87
CA ILE A 9 3.88 3.78 -3.76
C ILE A 9 4.86 4.09 -2.63
N MET A 10 4.87 5.34 -2.19
CA MET A 10 5.63 5.81 -1.03
C MET A 10 4.64 6.41 -0.04
N GLY A 11 4.48 5.76 1.11
CA GLY A 11 3.45 6.15 2.09
C GLY A 11 3.70 5.54 3.45
N ARG A 12 2.69 5.62 4.32
CA ARG A 12 2.75 5.13 5.70
C ARG A 12 1.83 3.93 5.88
N LEU A 13 2.26 2.93 6.66
CA LEU A 13 1.38 1.84 7.06
C LEU A 13 0.28 2.37 7.98
N GLY A 14 -0.98 2.02 7.69
CA GLY A 14 -2.12 2.39 8.55
C GLY A 14 -2.29 1.51 9.78
N ALA A 15 -1.71 0.31 9.73
CA ALA A 15 -1.70 -0.68 10.80
C ALA A 15 -0.58 -1.69 10.51
N ASP A 16 -0.28 -2.54 11.50
CA ASP A 16 0.62 -3.68 11.30
C ASP A 16 0.11 -4.57 10.15
N PRO A 17 0.98 -5.00 9.22
CA PRO A 17 0.58 -5.89 8.13
C PRO A 17 0.04 -7.23 8.64
N GLU A 18 -1.01 -7.73 7.99
CA GLU A 18 -1.59 -9.02 8.32
C GLU A 18 -0.86 -10.14 7.57
N ILE A 19 -0.32 -11.12 8.30
CA ILE A 19 0.40 -12.27 7.73
C ILE A 19 -0.48 -13.53 7.81
N LYS A 20 -0.71 -14.18 6.67
CA LYS A 20 -1.52 -15.40 6.52
C LYS A 20 -0.73 -16.48 5.79
N GLN A 21 -0.92 -17.73 6.17
CA GLN A 21 -0.54 -18.88 5.34
C GLN A 21 -1.76 -19.36 4.56
N VAL A 22 -1.61 -19.50 3.25
CA VAL A 22 -2.64 -19.99 2.33
C VAL A 22 -2.08 -21.24 1.65
N GLY A 23 -2.41 -22.41 2.21
CA GLY A 23 -1.78 -23.67 1.82
C GLY A 23 -0.28 -23.66 2.14
N SER A 24 0.56 -23.84 1.13
CA SER A 24 2.03 -23.76 1.25
C SER A 24 2.61 -22.36 0.99
N THR A 25 1.76 -21.36 0.71
CA THR A 25 2.19 -20.02 0.31
C THR A 25 1.87 -18.99 1.39
N SER A 26 2.84 -18.12 1.67
CA SER A 26 2.65 -16.98 2.59
C SER A 26 2.04 -15.78 1.85
N LEU A 27 1.10 -15.10 2.50
CA LEU A 27 0.44 -13.88 2.05
C LEU A 27 0.58 -12.82 3.13
N VAL A 28 1.05 -11.64 2.76
CA VAL A 28 1.02 -10.43 3.60
C VAL A 28 0.08 -9.43 2.97
N SER A 29 -0.83 -8.87 3.77
CA SER A 29 -1.72 -7.78 3.37
C SER A 29 -1.38 -6.54 4.17
N ALA A 30 -0.94 -5.49 3.48
CA ALA A 30 -0.60 -4.20 4.06
C ALA A 30 -1.52 -3.09 3.52
N ARG A 31 -1.91 -2.16 4.39
CA ARG A 31 -2.60 -0.92 3.98
C ARG A 31 -1.65 0.25 4.08
N VAL A 32 -1.50 0.98 2.98
CA VAL A 32 -0.59 2.13 2.86
C VAL A 32 -1.41 3.38 2.58
N ALA A 33 -1.25 4.39 3.42
CA ALA A 33 -1.79 5.73 3.20
C ALA A 33 -0.79 6.58 2.42
N THR A 34 -1.26 7.24 1.38
CA THR A 34 -0.57 8.33 0.68
C THR A 34 -1.40 9.60 0.83
N SER A 35 -0.78 10.75 0.98
CA SER A 35 -1.51 12.01 1.17
C SER A 35 -0.92 13.11 0.30
N GLU A 36 -1.79 13.88 -0.32
CA GLU A 36 -1.44 15.09 -1.06
C GLU A 36 -2.12 16.29 -0.42
N SER A 37 -1.37 17.37 -0.24
CA SER A 37 -1.94 18.67 0.14
C SER A 37 -2.19 19.48 -1.11
N ARG A 38 -3.41 19.96 -1.27
CA ARG A 38 -3.85 20.68 -2.46
C ARG A 38 -4.62 21.94 -2.09
N PRO A 39 -4.43 23.04 -2.83
CA PRO A 39 -5.13 24.28 -2.58
C PRO A 39 -6.63 24.11 -2.88
N ASN A 40 -7.47 24.65 -2.02
CA ASN A 40 -8.91 24.71 -2.24
C ASN A 40 -9.32 26.02 -2.95
N PRO A 41 -10.50 26.08 -3.59
CA PRO A 41 -10.96 27.28 -4.28
C PRO A 41 -11.15 28.51 -3.38
N GLN A 42 -11.24 28.31 -2.06
CA GLN A 42 -11.45 29.35 -1.06
C GLN A 42 -10.14 29.91 -0.47
N GLY A 43 -8.98 29.49 -1.00
CA GLY A 43 -7.66 29.99 -0.59
C GLY A 43 -7.02 29.27 0.61
N GLY A 44 -7.62 28.18 1.08
CA GLY A 44 -7.04 27.26 2.07
C GLY A 44 -6.37 26.04 1.42
N TRP A 45 -5.91 25.11 2.27
CA TRP A 45 -5.39 23.81 1.84
C TRP A 45 -6.32 22.69 2.30
N ILE A 46 -6.48 21.67 1.46
CA ILE A 46 -7.15 20.41 1.79
C ILE A 46 -6.09 19.30 1.70
N GLU A 47 -6.12 18.39 2.66
CA GLU A 47 -5.34 17.16 2.64
C GLU A 47 -6.24 16.03 2.14
N ASP A 48 -5.87 15.44 1.01
CA ASP A 48 -6.55 14.29 0.44
C ASP A 48 -5.69 13.04 0.66
N THR A 49 -6.22 12.09 1.43
CA THR A 49 -5.55 10.81 1.74
C THR A 49 -6.16 9.67 0.93
N GLU A 50 -5.32 8.96 0.20
CA GLU A 50 -5.67 7.72 -0.48
C GLU A 50 -5.15 6.50 0.28
N TRP A 51 -5.92 5.42 0.22
CA TRP A 51 -5.60 4.16 0.90
C TRP A 51 -5.43 3.03 -0.11
N HIS A 52 -4.20 2.50 -0.16
CA HIS A 52 -3.80 1.42 -1.05
C HIS A 52 -3.71 0.11 -0.27
N THR A 53 -4.28 -0.97 -0.80
CA THR A 53 -4.08 -2.31 -0.23
C THR A 53 -3.08 -3.09 -1.07
N VAL A 54 -1.93 -3.42 -0.48
CA VAL A 54 -0.83 -4.16 -1.13
C VAL A 54 -0.84 -5.60 -0.64
N LYS A 55 -0.90 -6.55 -1.58
CA LYS A 55 -0.82 -7.99 -1.31
C LYS A 55 0.53 -8.52 -1.78
N ILE A 56 1.32 -9.04 -0.84
CA ILE A 56 2.65 -9.60 -1.08
C ILE A 56 2.56 -11.10 -0.90
N TRP A 57 3.06 -11.87 -1.86
CA TRP A 57 2.94 -13.32 -1.89
C TRP A 57 4.31 -14.01 -1.88
N GLY A 58 4.32 -15.28 -1.48
CA GLY A 58 5.47 -16.17 -1.66
C GLY A 58 6.65 -15.83 -0.76
N ASP A 59 7.86 -15.94 -1.28
CA ASP A 59 9.09 -15.74 -0.49
C ASP A 59 9.24 -14.31 -0.01
N THR A 60 8.81 -13.31 -0.79
CA THR A 60 8.86 -11.90 -0.37
C THR A 60 8.03 -11.64 0.87
N ALA A 61 6.90 -12.36 1.02
CA ALA A 61 6.08 -12.29 2.22
C ALA A 61 6.81 -12.79 3.47
N LYS A 62 7.79 -13.69 3.35
CA LYS A 62 8.56 -14.24 4.48
C LYS A 62 9.52 -13.22 5.10
N HIS A 63 9.87 -12.16 4.37
CA HIS A 63 10.71 -11.09 4.92
C HIS A 63 9.96 -10.18 5.89
N PHE A 64 8.62 -10.19 5.88
CA PHE A 64 7.83 -9.50 6.88
C PHE A 64 7.80 -10.33 8.15
N HIS A 65 8.37 -9.77 9.21
CA HIS A 65 8.37 -10.33 10.55
C HIS A 65 7.76 -9.30 11.50
N ARG A 66 7.12 -9.81 12.56
CA ARG A 66 6.55 -9.01 13.64
C ARG A 66 7.63 -8.62 14.64
#